data_AF-A0A6G3XUB9-F1
#
_entry.id   AF-A0A6G3XUB9-F1
#
_cell.length_a   1.000
_cell.length_b   1.000
_cell.length_c   1.000
_cell.angle_alpha   90.00
_cell.angle_beta   90.00
_cell.angle_gamma   90.00
#
_symmetry.space_group_name_H-M   'P 1'
#
loop_
_entity.id
_entity.type
_entity.pdbx_description
1 polymer ?
#
loop_
_entity_poly.entity_id
_entity_poly.type
_entity_poly.pdbx_seq_one_letter_code
_entity_poly.pdbx_strand_id
1 'polypeptide(L)'
;FTARLFALDHWQIDAETITRHRHGSELPLDTLEFFIELRHTLGISPEVLPVYLEEVSSTLAGTAYKLTKEPATSGQLVAAGFQAIETGMTEGHPCFVANNGRLGFGVDEYRAYAPEAASPIRLVWLAARRERATFTAGAGLDYDALVKGELSEATRERFAGALRGLGLDPDDYFLLPVHPWQWWNKLAVTFAGELAERHLVVLGEGEDGYLAQQSIRTFFNTDHPEKHYVKTALSVLNMGFMRGLSAAYMEATPAINDWLAGLIERDDLLRGARFSIIRERAAIGYHHRSYEAATVKGSPYRKMLAALWRESPVPGLQPGERVATMASLLHTDHEGGSVAGALIAESGLDPQVWLRHYLDAYLVPVLHSFYAYDLVYMPHGENVILVVEDGVVTRTIFKDIAEEIAVMDPDAVLPPQVERIRVEVPED
;
A
#
# COMPACT_ATOMS: atom_id res chain seq x y z
N PHE A 1 -15.41 -14.14 -28.75
CA PHE A 1 -15.84 -14.06 -27.35
C PHE A 1 -17.32 -13.71 -27.29
N THR A 2 -17.98 -14.17 -26.24
CA THR A 2 -19.32 -13.74 -25.84
C THR A 2 -19.19 -12.82 -24.63
N ALA A 3 -20.08 -11.85 -24.51
CA ALA A 3 -20.05 -10.89 -23.42
C ALA A 3 -21.45 -10.48 -23.00
N ARG A 4 -21.60 -10.10 -21.73
CA ARG A 4 -22.76 -9.37 -21.22
C ARG A 4 -22.34 -7.94 -20.94
N LEU A 5 -23.15 -6.99 -21.40
CA LEU A 5 -22.94 -5.57 -21.17
C LEU A 5 -23.75 -5.13 -19.95
N PHE A 6 -23.07 -4.55 -18.97
CA PHE A 6 -23.65 -4.01 -17.75
C PHE A 6 -23.59 -2.48 -17.72
N ALA A 7 -24.05 -1.88 -16.62
CA ALA A 7 -23.92 -0.45 -16.37
C ALA A 7 -22.47 0.02 -16.44
N LEU A 8 -22.27 1.34 -16.64
CA LEU A 8 -20.95 1.97 -16.81
C LEU A 8 -20.14 1.39 -17.99
N ASP A 9 -20.82 0.91 -19.04
CA ASP A 9 -20.20 0.26 -20.21
C ASP A 9 -19.27 -0.91 -19.81
N HIS A 10 -19.66 -1.67 -18.77
CA HIS A 10 -18.86 -2.79 -18.30
C HIS A 10 -19.10 -4.05 -19.14
N TRP A 11 -18.04 -4.52 -19.80
CA TRP A 11 -18.02 -5.74 -20.59
C TRP A 11 -17.61 -6.94 -19.73
N GLN A 12 -18.58 -7.74 -19.28
CA GLN A 12 -18.29 -9.03 -18.67
C GLN A 12 -18.11 -10.07 -19.77
N ILE A 13 -16.85 -10.33 -20.12
CA ILE A 13 -16.47 -11.30 -21.15
C ILE A 13 -16.34 -12.68 -20.51
N ASP A 14 -16.97 -13.69 -21.11
CA ASP A 14 -16.78 -15.08 -20.71
C ASP A 14 -15.43 -15.59 -21.25
N ALA A 15 -14.49 -15.83 -20.33
CA ALA A 15 -13.10 -16.18 -20.64
C ALA A 15 -12.98 -17.42 -21.53
N GLU A 16 -13.82 -18.44 -21.33
CA GLU A 16 -13.77 -19.70 -22.09
C GLU A 16 -14.22 -19.52 -23.55
N THR A 17 -14.91 -18.41 -23.85
CA THR A 17 -15.44 -18.14 -25.20
C THR A 17 -14.50 -17.29 -26.06
N ILE A 18 -13.36 -16.88 -25.53
CA ILE A 18 -12.37 -16.09 -26.25
C ILE A 18 -11.63 -17.00 -27.24
N THR A 19 -11.68 -16.66 -28.53
CA THR A 19 -10.99 -17.38 -29.60
C THR A 19 -10.24 -16.39 -30.49
N ARG A 20 -9.03 -16.72 -30.92
CA ARG A 20 -8.21 -15.89 -31.82
C ARG A 20 -8.09 -16.59 -33.18
N HIS A 21 -8.32 -15.87 -34.27
CA HIS A 21 -8.29 -16.41 -35.64
C HIS A 21 -7.46 -15.53 -36.57
N ARG A 22 -6.72 -16.15 -37.50
CA ARG A 22 -6.00 -15.45 -38.57
C ARG A 22 -6.09 -16.26 -39.86
N HIS A 23 -6.54 -15.61 -40.94
CA HIS A 23 -6.74 -16.24 -42.26
C HIS A 23 -7.59 -17.53 -42.24
N GLY A 24 -8.60 -17.60 -41.37
CA GLY A 24 -9.48 -18.76 -41.24
C GLY A 24 -8.94 -19.90 -40.37
N SER A 25 -7.73 -19.76 -39.81
CA SER A 25 -7.16 -20.70 -38.84
C SER A 25 -7.25 -20.16 -37.42
N GLU A 26 -7.61 -21.02 -36.48
CA GLU A 26 -7.56 -20.71 -35.05
C GLU A 26 -6.12 -20.69 -34.53
N LEU A 27 -5.83 -19.75 -33.63
CA LEU A 27 -4.53 -19.53 -33.01
C LEU A 27 -4.64 -19.61 -31.48
N PRO A 28 -3.56 -19.96 -30.77
CA PRO A 28 -3.54 -19.85 -29.32
C PRO A 28 -3.72 -18.40 -28.87
N LEU A 29 -4.39 -18.24 -27.72
CA LEU A 29 -4.45 -16.96 -27.02
C LEU A 29 -3.07 -16.65 -26.46
N ASP A 30 -2.55 -15.48 -26.83
CA ASP A 30 -1.26 -14.99 -26.37
C ASP A 30 -1.41 -13.50 -26.08
N THR A 31 -1.25 -13.14 -24.81
CA THR A 31 -1.46 -11.78 -24.32
C THR A 31 -0.42 -10.81 -24.88
N LEU A 32 0.82 -11.24 -25.09
CA LEU A 32 1.86 -10.36 -25.65
C LEU A 32 1.59 -10.08 -27.12
N GLU A 33 1.23 -11.12 -27.89
CA GLU A 33 0.80 -10.96 -29.28
C GLU A 33 -0.43 -10.05 -29.40
N PHE A 34 -1.41 -10.15 -28.49
CA PHE A 34 -2.57 -9.25 -28.47
C PHE A 34 -2.15 -7.77 -28.39
N PHE A 35 -1.24 -7.43 -27.48
CA PHE A 35 -0.74 -6.06 -27.36
C PHE A 35 0.09 -5.64 -28.57
N ILE A 36 0.88 -6.54 -29.17
CA ILE A 36 1.63 -6.27 -30.39
C ILE A 36 0.69 -6.00 -31.57
N GLU A 37 -0.33 -6.83 -31.76
CA GLU A 37 -1.34 -6.73 -32.82
C GLU A 37 -2.14 -5.43 -32.72
N LEU A 38 -2.51 -5.02 -31.49
CA LEU A 38 -3.35 -3.85 -31.25
C LEU A 38 -2.58 -2.59 -30.84
N ARG A 39 -1.24 -2.59 -30.84
CA ARG A 39 -0.41 -1.46 -30.36
C ARG A 39 -0.81 -0.09 -30.91
N HIS A 40 -1.20 -0.03 -32.19
CA HIS A 40 -1.61 1.22 -32.85
C HIS A 40 -2.99 1.69 -32.37
N THR A 41 -3.94 0.75 -32.21
CA THR A 41 -5.28 1.03 -31.66
C THR A 41 -5.20 1.46 -30.19
N LEU A 42 -4.30 0.83 -29.43
CA LEU A 42 -4.08 1.13 -28.01
C LEU A 42 -3.20 2.38 -27.78
N GLY A 43 -2.63 2.96 -28.85
CA GLY A 43 -1.76 4.14 -28.74
C GLY A 43 -0.44 3.89 -27.99
N ILE A 44 0.04 2.64 -27.94
CA ILE A 44 1.30 2.31 -27.25
C ILE A 44 2.47 2.63 -28.18
N SER A 45 3.33 3.57 -27.76
CA SER A 45 4.46 4.00 -28.57
C SER A 45 5.54 2.89 -28.69
N PRO A 46 6.35 2.90 -29.76
CA PRO A 46 7.45 1.95 -29.92
C PRO A 46 8.44 1.93 -28.76
N GLU A 47 8.64 3.07 -28.08
CA GLU A 47 9.56 3.22 -26.95
C GLU A 47 9.01 2.59 -25.67
N VAL A 48 7.69 2.67 -25.45
CA VAL A 48 7.02 2.16 -24.25
C VAL A 48 6.68 0.67 -24.38
N LEU A 49 6.37 0.22 -25.60
CA LEU A 49 5.88 -1.15 -25.85
C LEU A 49 6.76 -2.24 -25.21
N PRO A 50 8.10 -2.24 -25.32
CA PRO A 50 8.92 -3.29 -24.71
C PRO A 50 8.77 -3.38 -23.19
N VAL A 51 8.77 -2.25 -22.49
CA VAL A 51 8.61 -2.20 -21.02
C VAL A 51 7.20 -2.63 -20.62
N TYR A 52 6.19 -2.20 -21.39
CA TYR A 52 4.81 -2.61 -21.14
C TYR A 52 4.64 -4.13 -21.31
N LEU A 53 5.25 -4.73 -22.34
CA LEU A 53 5.24 -6.19 -22.53
C LEU A 53 5.97 -6.92 -21.39
N GLU A 54 6.99 -6.31 -20.79
CA GLU A 54 7.64 -6.83 -19.58
C GLU A 54 6.71 -6.79 -18.36
N GLU A 55 5.98 -5.68 -18.14
CA GLU A 55 4.96 -5.59 -17.08
C GLU A 55 3.83 -6.62 -17.27
N VAL A 56 3.39 -6.85 -18.51
CA VAL A 56 2.40 -7.89 -18.84
C VAL A 56 2.96 -9.29 -18.57
N SER A 57 4.19 -9.56 -18.99
CA SER A 57 4.85 -10.86 -18.75
C SER A 57 5.00 -11.15 -17.27
N SER A 58 5.40 -10.15 -16.48
CA SER A 58 5.52 -10.27 -15.03
C SER A 58 4.14 -10.43 -14.35
N THR A 59 3.12 -9.74 -14.84
CA THR A 59 1.72 -9.93 -14.39
C THR A 59 1.26 -11.37 -14.61
N LEU A 60 1.53 -11.94 -15.79
CA LEU A 60 1.24 -13.34 -16.10
C LEU A 60 2.04 -14.30 -15.21
N ALA A 61 3.31 -14.02 -14.94
CA ALA A 61 4.13 -14.82 -14.03
C ALA A 61 3.57 -14.81 -12.60
N GLY A 62 3.09 -13.65 -12.13
CA GLY A 62 2.43 -13.54 -10.83
C GLY A 62 1.11 -14.30 -10.78
N THR A 63 0.29 -14.24 -11.84
CA THR A 63 -0.92 -15.06 -11.97
C THR A 63 -0.58 -16.56 -11.96
N ALA A 64 0.42 -16.99 -12.73
CA ALA A 64 0.87 -18.37 -12.73
C ALA A 64 1.32 -18.83 -11.34
N TYR A 65 2.05 -18.00 -10.60
CA TYR A 65 2.41 -18.30 -9.21
C TYR A 65 1.17 -18.48 -8.32
N LYS A 66 0.19 -17.57 -8.40
CA LYS A 66 -1.05 -17.66 -7.60
C LYS A 66 -1.85 -18.92 -7.91
N LEU A 67 -1.86 -19.38 -9.16
CA LEU A 67 -2.49 -20.63 -9.57
C LEU A 67 -1.79 -21.89 -9.04
N THR A 68 -0.54 -21.78 -8.56
CA THR A 68 0.16 -22.91 -7.91
C THR A 68 -0.11 -23.02 -6.41
N LYS A 69 -0.71 -21.99 -5.80
CA LYS A 69 -1.08 -22.02 -4.37
C LYS A 69 -2.22 -23.00 -4.17
N GLU A 70 -2.32 -23.53 -2.95
CA GLU A 70 -3.52 -24.27 -2.55
C GLU A 70 -4.75 -23.37 -2.72
N PRO A 71 -5.73 -23.76 -3.55
CA PRO A 71 -6.86 -22.92 -3.83
C PRO A 71 -7.76 -22.82 -2.59
N ALA A 72 -8.12 -21.60 -2.21
CA ALA A 72 -9.09 -21.32 -1.17
C ALA A 72 -10.40 -20.83 -1.80
N THR A 73 -11.53 -21.32 -1.31
CA THR A 73 -12.84 -20.74 -1.61
C THR A 73 -13.02 -19.41 -0.88
N SER A 74 -13.93 -18.58 -1.37
CA SER A 74 -14.27 -17.29 -0.77
C SER A 74 -14.75 -17.43 0.67
N GLY A 75 -15.53 -18.48 0.99
CA GLY A 75 -15.95 -18.78 2.36
C GLY A 75 -14.79 -19.15 3.27
N GLN A 76 -13.82 -19.93 2.78
CA GLN A 76 -12.60 -20.24 3.54
C GLN A 76 -11.74 -19.00 3.78
N LEU A 77 -11.59 -18.11 2.78
CA LEU A 77 -10.87 -16.85 2.94
C LEU A 77 -11.51 -15.95 4.01
N VAL A 78 -12.84 -15.78 3.96
CA VAL A 78 -13.59 -15.01 4.97
C VAL A 78 -13.36 -15.56 6.38
N ALA A 79 -13.36 -16.89 6.54
CA ALA A 79 -13.13 -17.53 7.83
C ALA A 79 -11.66 -17.47 8.31
N ALA A 80 -10.69 -17.41 7.38
CA ALA A 80 -9.26 -17.40 7.70
C ALA A 80 -8.77 -16.05 8.26
N GLY A 81 -9.52 -14.97 8.03
CA GLY A 81 -9.28 -13.67 8.65
C GLY A 81 -8.27 -12.78 7.91
N PHE A 82 -7.87 -11.70 8.58
CA PHE A 82 -7.34 -10.50 7.94
C PHE A 82 -6.18 -10.72 6.95
N GLN A 83 -5.06 -11.28 7.43
CA GLN A 83 -3.87 -11.44 6.59
C GLN A 83 -3.99 -12.58 5.57
N ALA A 84 -4.87 -13.56 5.83
CA ALA A 84 -5.20 -14.58 4.85
C ALA A 84 -6.02 -13.99 3.68
N ILE A 85 -6.94 -13.07 3.97
CA ILE A 85 -7.64 -12.30 2.93
C ILE A 85 -6.62 -11.43 2.17
N GLU A 86 -5.80 -10.65 2.88
CA GLU A 86 -4.82 -9.74 2.27
C GLU A 86 -3.89 -10.45 1.27
N THR A 87 -3.32 -11.59 1.67
CA THR A 87 -2.38 -12.37 0.85
C THR A 87 -3.06 -13.39 -0.07
N GLY A 88 -4.38 -13.54 0.05
CA GLY A 88 -5.25 -14.39 -0.78
C GLY A 88 -5.84 -13.67 -1.99
N MET A 89 -5.70 -12.34 -2.08
CA MET A 89 -6.17 -11.58 -3.24
C MET A 89 -5.44 -11.98 -4.53
N THR A 90 -6.22 -12.20 -5.58
CA THR A 90 -5.72 -12.73 -6.87
C THR A 90 -5.64 -11.69 -7.97
N GLU A 91 -6.59 -10.77 -8.04
CA GLU A 91 -6.74 -9.86 -9.18
C GLU A 91 -5.67 -8.76 -9.19
N GLY A 92 -5.53 -8.03 -8.08
CA GLY A 92 -4.84 -6.73 -8.05
C GLY A 92 -5.80 -5.59 -8.37
N HIS A 93 -5.33 -4.54 -9.03
CA HIS A 93 -6.21 -3.44 -9.43
C HIS A 93 -7.16 -3.91 -10.55
N PRO A 94 -8.50 -3.73 -10.42
CA PRO A 94 -9.50 -4.31 -11.33
C PRO A 94 -9.65 -3.59 -12.68
N CYS A 95 -8.70 -2.72 -13.06
CA CYS A 95 -8.82 -1.88 -14.27
C CYS A 95 -7.54 -1.91 -15.09
N PHE A 96 -6.37 -1.80 -14.43
CA PHE A 96 -5.10 -1.94 -15.10
C PHE A 96 -4.87 -3.41 -15.48
N VAL A 97 -4.64 -3.68 -16.77
CA VAL A 97 -4.29 -5.03 -17.23
C VAL A 97 -2.89 -5.43 -16.74
N ALA A 98 -1.91 -4.56 -16.93
CA ALA A 98 -0.55 -4.73 -16.40
C ALA A 98 -0.47 -4.23 -14.94
N ASN A 99 -1.25 -4.85 -14.04
CA ASN A 99 -1.37 -4.41 -12.65
C ASN A 99 -0.30 -4.95 -11.69
N ASN A 100 0.42 -5.99 -12.13
CA ASN A 100 1.26 -6.84 -11.30
C ASN A 100 2.69 -6.95 -11.87
N GLY A 101 3.21 -5.83 -12.41
CA GLY A 101 4.52 -5.75 -13.06
C GLY A 101 5.72 -5.98 -12.14
N ARG A 102 5.81 -5.30 -10.99
CA ARG A 102 6.91 -5.43 -10.01
C ARG A 102 8.32 -5.47 -10.63
N LEU A 103 8.55 -4.66 -11.67
CA LEU A 103 9.84 -4.66 -12.38
C LEU A 103 10.94 -4.16 -11.45
N GLY A 104 11.95 -5.00 -11.27
CA GLY A 104 13.00 -4.85 -10.26
C GLY A 104 13.17 -6.12 -9.42
N PHE A 105 12.12 -6.91 -9.23
CA PHE A 105 12.23 -8.21 -8.58
C PHE A 105 12.73 -9.28 -9.55
N GLY A 106 13.83 -9.95 -9.20
CA GLY A 106 14.13 -11.29 -9.72
C GLY A 106 13.15 -12.34 -9.18
N VAL A 107 13.20 -13.56 -9.71
CA VAL A 107 12.26 -14.64 -9.31
C VAL A 107 12.36 -15.02 -7.82
N ASP A 108 13.56 -15.04 -7.26
CA ASP A 108 13.76 -15.35 -5.84
C ASP A 108 13.21 -14.23 -4.95
N GLU A 109 13.37 -12.98 -5.40
CA GLU A 109 12.87 -11.79 -4.71
C GLU A 109 11.35 -11.70 -4.79
N TYR A 110 10.75 -12.11 -5.91
CA TYR A 110 9.29 -12.25 -6.01
C TYR A 110 8.77 -13.22 -4.93
N ARG A 111 9.39 -14.40 -4.79
CA ARG A 111 8.98 -15.38 -3.76
C ARG A 111 9.19 -14.86 -2.34
N ALA A 112 10.20 -14.04 -2.12
CA ALA A 112 10.50 -13.48 -0.82
C ALA A 112 9.60 -12.28 -0.44
N TYR A 113 9.18 -11.46 -1.43
CA TYR A 113 8.63 -10.12 -1.17
C TYR A 113 7.27 -9.84 -1.79
N ALA A 114 6.78 -10.67 -2.72
CA ALA A 114 5.45 -10.48 -3.30
C ALA A 114 4.37 -10.76 -2.23
N PRO A 115 3.34 -9.89 -2.09
CA PRO A 115 2.26 -10.09 -1.11
C PRO A 115 1.58 -11.45 -1.23
N GLU A 116 1.34 -11.91 -2.45
CA GLU A 116 0.70 -13.20 -2.73
C GLU A 116 1.57 -14.41 -2.35
N ALA A 117 2.87 -14.23 -2.12
CA ALA A 117 3.73 -15.29 -1.59
C ALA A 117 3.57 -15.50 -0.08
N ALA A 118 3.08 -14.49 0.65
CA ALA A 118 2.93 -14.50 2.10
C ALA A 118 4.18 -14.96 2.86
N SER A 119 5.36 -14.69 2.29
CA SER A 119 6.64 -15.02 2.92
C SER A 119 6.92 -14.06 4.09
N PRO A 120 7.32 -14.55 5.27
CA PRO A 120 7.72 -13.68 6.37
C PRO A 120 8.94 -12.83 5.99
N ILE A 121 8.86 -11.54 6.28
CA ILE A 121 9.91 -10.55 5.99
C ILE A 121 10.39 -9.95 7.31
N ARG A 122 11.71 -9.84 7.45
CA ARG A 122 12.33 -9.02 8.50
C ARG A 122 12.91 -7.76 7.88
N LEU A 123 12.59 -6.61 8.47
CA LEU A 123 13.11 -5.33 7.97
C LEU A 123 14.58 -5.17 8.34
N VAL A 124 15.37 -4.59 7.44
CA VAL A 124 16.74 -4.17 7.71
C VAL A 124 16.70 -2.83 8.44
N TRP A 125 17.49 -2.67 9.49
CA TRP A 125 17.59 -1.41 10.21
C TRP A 125 18.92 -0.72 9.91
N LEU A 126 18.82 0.58 9.66
CA LEU A 126 19.95 1.48 9.53
C LEU A 126 19.96 2.49 10.68
N ALA A 127 21.15 2.90 11.11
CA ALA A 127 21.32 4.15 11.84
C ALA A 127 21.62 5.25 10.81
N ALA A 128 20.83 6.32 10.79
CA ALA A 128 21.00 7.48 9.93
C ALA A 128 21.38 8.72 10.74
N ARG A 129 22.46 9.41 10.37
CA ARG A 129 22.89 10.66 11.02
C ARG A 129 21.74 11.66 11.06
N ARG A 130 21.48 12.24 12.23
CA ARG A 130 20.38 13.21 12.42
C ARG A 130 20.47 14.43 11.50
N GLU A 131 21.68 14.90 11.18
CA GLU A 131 21.88 16.03 10.24
C GLU A 131 21.49 15.72 8.78
N ARG A 132 21.32 14.44 8.44
CA ARG A 132 20.90 13.97 7.12
C ARG A 132 19.53 13.31 7.11
N ALA A 133 18.83 13.27 8.24
CA ALA A 133 17.52 12.66 8.33
C ALA A 133 16.55 13.54 9.11
N THR A 134 15.34 13.67 8.58
CA THR A 134 14.25 14.39 9.25
C THR A 134 13.30 13.37 9.81
N PHE A 135 13.11 13.38 11.12
CA PHE A 135 12.07 12.62 11.81
C PHE A 135 10.90 13.56 12.15
N THR A 136 9.69 13.11 11.89
CA THR A 136 8.45 13.79 12.27
C THR A 136 7.50 12.83 12.94
N ALA A 137 6.74 13.33 13.90
CA ALA A 137 5.74 12.56 14.63
C ALA A 137 4.48 13.39 14.84
N GLY A 138 3.35 12.71 14.94
CA GLY A 138 2.07 13.29 15.27
C GLY A 138 1.94 13.59 16.76
N ALA A 139 0.85 14.26 17.12
CA ALA A 139 0.54 14.66 18.48
C ALA A 139 0.57 13.47 19.45
N GLY A 140 1.26 13.65 20.59
CA GLY A 140 1.36 12.64 21.64
C GLY A 140 2.39 11.54 21.39
N LEU A 141 3.25 11.68 20.37
CA LEU A 141 4.33 10.75 20.07
C LEU A 141 5.65 11.50 19.86
N ASP A 142 6.73 10.98 20.41
CA ASP A 142 8.09 11.42 20.09
C ASP A 142 8.93 10.23 19.57
N TYR A 143 10.16 10.51 19.15
CA TYR A 143 11.05 9.50 18.59
C TYR A 143 11.37 8.38 19.59
N ASP A 144 11.64 8.72 20.86
CA ASP A 144 12.03 7.74 21.87
C ASP A 144 10.86 6.82 22.22
N ALA A 145 9.66 7.37 22.35
CA ALA A 145 8.43 6.62 22.60
C ALA A 145 8.10 5.69 21.43
N LEU A 146 8.22 6.16 20.18
CA LEU A 146 8.05 5.33 18.99
C LEU A 146 9.03 4.15 19.00
N VAL A 147 10.32 4.43 19.12
CA VAL A 147 11.36 3.40 19.06
C VAL A 147 11.23 2.40 20.21
N LYS A 148 10.86 2.85 21.41
CA LYS A 148 10.56 1.96 22.56
C LYS A 148 9.35 1.06 22.33
N GLY A 149 8.32 1.56 21.64
CA GLY A 149 7.12 0.79 21.31
C GLY A 149 7.35 -0.22 20.18
N GLU A 150 8.18 0.13 19.21
CA GLU A 150 8.42 -0.69 18.02
C GLU A 150 9.51 -1.75 18.24
N LEU A 151 10.59 -1.40 18.97
CA LEU A 151 11.76 -2.27 19.15
C LEU A 151 11.96 -2.68 20.61
N SER A 152 12.23 -3.98 20.79
CA SER A 152 12.59 -4.57 22.09
C SER A 152 13.80 -3.87 22.69
N GLU A 153 13.89 -3.82 24.03
CA GLU A 153 15.06 -3.26 24.73
C GLU A 153 16.36 -3.96 24.30
N ALA A 154 16.33 -5.28 24.15
CA ALA A 154 17.46 -6.07 23.69
C ALA A 154 17.92 -5.66 22.28
N THR A 155 16.97 -5.44 21.34
CA THR A 155 17.31 -4.94 19.99
C THR A 155 17.89 -3.53 20.05
N ARG A 156 17.30 -2.62 20.86
CA ARG A 156 17.79 -1.24 21.00
C ARG A 156 19.22 -1.20 21.55
N GLU A 157 19.53 -1.99 22.58
CA GLU A 157 20.90 -2.09 23.11
C GLU A 157 21.87 -2.75 22.13
N ARG A 158 21.43 -3.77 21.37
CA ARG A 158 22.26 -4.37 20.30
C ARG A 158 22.64 -3.32 19.25
N PHE A 159 21.68 -2.52 18.80
CA PHE A 159 21.90 -1.47 17.82
C PHE A 159 22.79 -0.34 18.35
N ALA A 160 22.54 0.12 19.57
CA ALA A 160 23.39 1.11 20.23
C ALA A 160 24.82 0.57 20.44
N GLY A 161 24.96 -0.69 20.85
CA GLY A 161 26.24 -1.38 20.99
C GLY A 161 27.02 -1.47 19.68
N ALA A 162 26.34 -1.73 18.56
CA ALA A 162 26.97 -1.73 17.24
C ALA A 162 27.56 -0.36 16.87
N LEU A 163 26.84 0.73 17.16
CA LEU A 163 27.34 2.10 16.95
C LEU A 163 28.52 2.43 17.86
N ARG A 164 28.40 2.15 19.17
CA ARG A 164 29.48 2.35 20.15
C ARG A 164 30.74 1.55 19.78
N GLY A 165 30.58 0.32 19.28
CA GLY A 165 31.67 -0.52 18.79
C GLY A 165 32.44 0.07 17.60
N LEU A 166 31.82 0.98 16.85
CA LEU A 166 32.46 1.76 15.78
C LEU A 166 33.03 3.09 16.27
N GLY A 167 32.93 3.40 17.56
CA GLY A 167 33.30 4.69 18.15
C GLY A 167 32.32 5.81 17.81
N LEU A 168 31.07 5.48 17.49
CA LEU A 168 30.01 6.43 17.19
C LEU A 168 29.09 6.60 18.41
N ASP A 169 28.55 7.81 18.58
CA ASP A 169 27.52 8.07 19.58
C ASP A 169 26.14 7.68 19.03
N PRO A 170 25.40 6.74 19.64
CA PRO A 170 24.04 6.41 19.22
C PRO A 170 23.08 7.61 19.18
N ASP A 171 23.29 8.61 20.04
CA ASP A 171 22.40 9.78 20.13
C ASP A 171 22.51 10.70 18.91
N ASP A 172 23.60 10.58 18.13
CA ASP A 172 23.77 11.30 16.86
C ASP A 172 22.96 10.70 15.69
N TYR A 173 22.26 9.59 15.91
CA TYR A 173 21.59 8.82 14.87
C TYR A 173 20.10 8.61 15.17
N PHE A 174 19.32 8.49 14.09
CA PHE A 174 17.99 7.92 14.09
C PHE A 174 18.03 6.48 13.57
N LEU A 175 17.12 5.63 14.08
CA LEU A 175 16.88 4.29 13.58
C LEU A 175 15.86 4.36 12.43
N LEU A 176 16.19 3.72 11.31
CA LEU A 176 15.42 3.79 10.07
C LEU A 176 15.21 2.37 9.51
N PRO A 177 13.96 1.87 9.44
CA PRO A 177 13.67 0.56 8.86
C PRO A 177 13.63 0.63 7.33
N VAL A 178 14.16 -0.40 6.69
CA VAL A 178 14.37 -0.49 5.25
C VAL A 178 13.92 -1.86 4.76
N HIS A 179 13.24 -1.85 3.61
CA HIS A 179 12.94 -3.09 2.90
C HIS A 179 14.24 -3.82 2.50
N PRO A 180 14.40 -5.13 2.76
CA PRO A 180 15.61 -5.87 2.41
C PRO A 180 16.04 -5.73 0.93
N TRP A 181 15.11 -5.85 -0.01
CA TRP A 181 15.35 -5.54 -1.43
C TRP A 181 15.94 -4.14 -1.65
N GLN A 182 15.38 -3.10 -1.01
CA GLN A 182 15.87 -1.73 -1.16
C GLN A 182 17.30 -1.60 -0.62
N TRP A 183 17.60 -2.25 0.50
CA TRP A 183 18.95 -2.32 1.03
C TRP A 183 19.93 -2.93 0.02
N TRP A 184 19.68 -4.17 -0.42
CA TRP A 184 20.61 -4.93 -1.25
C TRP A 184 20.75 -4.39 -2.67
N ASN A 185 19.65 -3.98 -3.31
CA ASN A 185 19.64 -3.61 -4.71
C ASN A 185 19.86 -2.12 -4.96
N LYS A 186 19.71 -1.28 -3.93
CA LYS A 186 19.81 0.18 -4.07
C LYS A 186 20.79 0.77 -3.07
N LEU A 187 20.50 0.72 -1.76
CA LEU A 187 21.24 1.52 -0.79
C LEU A 187 22.69 1.08 -0.63
N ALA A 188 22.97 -0.23 -0.65
CA ALA A 188 24.33 -0.75 -0.54
C ALA A 188 25.28 -0.26 -1.66
N VAL A 189 24.73 0.16 -2.80
CA VAL A 189 25.50 0.65 -3.96
C VAL A 189 25.31 2.15 -4.15
N THR A 190 24.08 2.60 -4.36
CA THR A 190 23.73 3.99 -4.67
C THR A 190 24.05 4.94 -3.51
N PHE A 191 24.03 4.45 -2.26
CA PHE A 191 24.35 5.22 -1.06
C PHE A 191 25.70 4.80 -0.45
N ALA A 192 26.58 4.15 -1.23
CA ALA A 192 27.87 3.65 -0.73
C ALA A 192 28.76 4.75 -0.12
N GLY A 193 28.71 5.98 -0.64
CA GLY A 193 29.40 7.13 -0.03
C GLY A 193 28.87 7.45 1.38
N GLU A 194 27.55 7.40 1.56
CA GLU A 194 26.90 7.64 2.86
C GLU A 194 27.27 6.54 3.88
N LEU A 195 27.48 5.30 3.43
CA LEU A 195 27.97 4.20 4.25
C LEU A 195 29.45 4.36 4.62
N ALA A 196 30.28 4.72 3.64
CA ALA A 196 31.72 4.92 3.85
C ALA A 196 32.03 6.04 4.85
N GLU A 197 31.23 7.12 4.80
CA GLU A 197 31.33 8.27 5.71
C GLU A 197 30.59 8.04 7.04
N ARG A 198 29.96 6.87 7.21
CA ARG A 198 29.15 6.50 8.40
C ARG A 198 27.99 7.47 8.65
N HIS A 199 27.51 8.14 7.60
CA HIS A 199 26.23 8.84 7.64
C HIS A 199 25.07 7.86 7.72
N LEU A 200 25.25 6.68 7.14
CA LEU A 200 24.42 5.50 7.34
C LEU A 200 25.27 4.36 7.92
N VAL A 201 24.73 3.63 8.89
CA VAL A 201 25.35 2.41 9.45
C VAL A 201 24.32 1.29 9.43
N VAL A 202 24.71 0.12 8.93
CA VAL A 202 23.83 -1.06 8.92
C VAL A 202 23.83 -1.71 10.29
N LEU A 203 22.65 -1.93 10.85
CA LEU A 203 22.47 -2.54 12.17
C LEU A 203 22.01 -3.99 12.11
N GLY A 204 21.65 -4.47 10.91
CA GLY A 204 21.14 -5.82 10.66
C GLY A 204 19.62 -5.87 10.61
N GLU A 205 19.07 -7.07 10.69
CA GLU A 205 17.62 -7.29 10.66
C GLU A 205 16.98 -7.03 12.04
N GLY A 206 15.71 -6.63 12.01
CA GLY A 206 14.84 -6.64 13.19
C GLY A 206 14.47 -8.08 13.62
N GLU A 207 13.82 -8.20 14.77
CA GLU A 207 13.41 -9.50 15.31
C GLU A 207 12.05 -9.93 14.77
N ASP A 208 11.10 -8.98 14.71
CA ASP A 208 9.71 -9.19 14.31
C ASP A 208 9.58 -9.62 12.83
N GLY A 209 8.72 -10.60 12.60
CA GLY A 209 8.22 -11.01 11.29
C GLY A 209 7.09 -10.11 10.79
N TYR A 210 7.13 -9.83 9.48
CA TYR A 210 6.13 -9.04 8.79
C TYR A 210 5.60 -9.74 7.54
N LEU A 211 4.40 -9.35 7.11
CA LEU A 211 3.87 -9.67 5.79
C LEU A 211 3.72 -8.42 4.93
N ALA A 212 4.17 -8.51 3.68
CA ALA A 212 3.89 -7.49 2.68
C ALA A 212 2.39 -7.41 2.41
N GLN A 213 1.81 -6.22 2.54
CA GLN A 213 0.43 -5.93 2.16
C GLN A 213 0.35 -5.74 0.64
N GLN A 214 -0.85 -5.66 0.05
CA GLN A 214 -1.06 -5.53 -1.41
C GLN A 214 -0.26 -4.38 -2.07
N SER A 215 0.03 -3.31 -1.32
CA SER A 215 0.92 -2.21 -1.77
C SER A 215 2.39 -2.59 -1.98
N ILE A 216 2.78 -3.83 -1.63
CA ILE A 216 4.13 -4.42 -1.62
C ILE A 216 5.06 -3.84 -0.55
N ARG A 217 5.09 -2.52 -0.42
CA ARG A 217 6.07 -1.79 0.41
C ARG A 217 5.58 -1.41 1.81
N THR A 218 4.38 -1.85 2.18
CA THR A 218 3.79 -1.67 3.52
C THR A 218 3.72 -3.03 4.19
N PHE A 219 4.12 -3.09 5.45
CA PHE A 219 4.37 -4.32 6.18
C PHE A 219 3.51 -4.38 7.43
N PHE A 220 2.67 -5.41 7.54
CA PHE A 220 1.93 -5.73 8.77
C PHE A 220 2.79 -6.60 9.67
N ASN A 221 2.87 -6.25 10.96
CA ASN A 221 3.63 -7.03 11.94
C ASN A 221 2.82 -8.27 12.35
N THR A 222 3.31 -9.46 12.03
CA THR A 222 2.60 -10.72 12.34
C THR A 222 2.91 -11.24 13.74
N ASP A 223 4.06 -10.90 14.29
CA ASP A 223 4.44 -11.31 15.64
C ASP A 223 3.73 -10.46 16.70
N HIS A 224 3.49 -9.18 16.37
CA HIS A 224 2.84 -8.17 17.19
C HIS A 224 1.79 -7.37 16.39
N PRO A 225 0.60 -7.96 16.12
CA PRO A 225 -0.48 -7.33 15.34
C PRO A 225 -0.94 -5.95 15.83
N GLU A 226 -0.69 -5.63 17.10
CA GLU A 226 -0.99 -4.35 17.74
C GLU A 226 -0.02 -3.22 17.36
N LYS A 227 1.19 -3.55 16.91
CA LYS A 227 2.20 -2.57 16.50
C LYS A 227 1.86 -1.91 15.17
N HIS A 228 2.59 -0.84 14.85
CA HIS A 228 2.37 -0.13 13.61
C HIS A 228 2.68 -1.00 12.38
N TYR A 229 1.98 -0.74 11.29
CA TYR A 229 2.53 -1.04 9.97
C TYR A 229 3.78 -0.21 9.74
N VAL A 230 4.73 -0.77 9.02
CA VAL A 230 5.88 -0.02 8.50
C VAL A 230 5.75 0.10 6.98
N LYS A 231 5.70 1.33 6.46
CA LYS A 231 5.77 1.59 5.01
C LYS A 231 7.16 2.09 4.67
N THR A 232 7.80 1.49 3.66
CA THR A 232 9.19 1.76 3.29
C THR A 232 9.29 2.30 1.86
N ALA A 233 10.37 3.01 1.56
CA ALA A 233 10.75 3.26 0.16
C ALA A 233 11.13 1.94 -0.55
N LEU A 234 10.57 1.73 -1.75
CA LEU A 234 10.88 0.56 -2.59
C LEU A 234 11.01 0.98 -4.06
N SER A 235 12.22 0.96 -4.61
CA SER A 235 12.48 1.38 -6.00
C SER A 235 12.16 0.28 -7.02
N VAL A 236 10.96 -0.28 -6.92
CA VAL A 236 10.36 -1.23 -7.86
C VAL A 236 9.27 -0.50 -8.66
N LEU A 237 9.19 -0.78 -9.95
CA LEU A 237 8.16 -0.22 -10.83
C LEU A 237 6.93 -1.13 -10.79
N ASN A 238 5.75 -0.57 -10.50
CA ASN A 238 4.50 -1.31 -10.57
C ASN A 238 3.38 -0.39 -11.04
N MET A 239 2.63 -0.79 -12.08
CA MET A 239 1.55 0.02 -12.68
C MET A 239 2.05 1.37 -13.19
N GLY A 240 3.22 1.41 -13.82
CA GLY A 240 3.81 2.65 -14.34
C GLY A 240 4.36 3.63 -13.29
N PHE A 241 4.31 3.31 -11.99
CA PHE A 241 4.86 4.15 -10.92
C PHE A 241 5.96 3.46 -10.13
N MET A 242 7.09 4.16 -9.97
CA MET A 242 8.14 3.78 -9.03
C MET A 242 7.63 3.93 -7.60
N ARG A 243 7.72 2.86 -6.80
CA ARG A 243 7.18 2.80 -5.42
C ARG A 243 8.10 3.45 -4.37
N GLY A 244 8.70 4.60 -4.70
CA GLY A 244 9.54 5.38 -3.80
C GLY A 244 8.75 6.21 -2.78
N LEU A 245 9.36 6.55 -1.64
CA LEU A 245 8.75 7.35 -0.58
C LEU A 245 9.55 8.66 -0.41
N SER A 246 8.87 9.80 -0.51
CA SER A 246 9.52 11.12 -0.58
C SER A 246 9.86 11.65 0.80
N ALA A 247 11.16 11.87 1.08
CA ALA A 247 11.61 12.46 2.34
C ALA A 247 10.95 13.82 2.63
N ALA A 248 10.74 14.64 1.59
CA ALA A 248 10.07 15.94 1.74
C ALA A 248 8.57 15.81 2.07
N TYR A 249 7.89 14.76 1.63
CA TYR A 249 6.47 14.56 1.98
C TYR A 249 6.31 14.06 3.41
N MET A 250 7.31 13.31 3.92
CA MET A 250 7.29 12.76 5.28
C MET A 250 7.21 13.85 6.35
N GLU A 251 7.76 15.04 6.08
CA GLU A 251 7.75 16.14 7.03
C GLU A 251 6.33 16.56 7.44
N ALA A 252 5.43 16.69 6.47
CA ALA A 252 4.03 17.07 6.71
C ALA A 252 3.10 15.89 7.05
N THR A 253 3.58 14.65 6.88
CA THR A 253 2.72 13.46 6.87
C THR A 253 1.95 13.27 8.19
N PRO A 254 2.59 13.25 9.38
CA PRO A 254 1.86 13.08 10.63
C PRO A 254 0.88 14.21 10.93
N ALA A 255 1.25 15.46 10.62
CA ALA A 255 0.41 16.63 10.84
C ALA A 255 -0.88 16.59 10.00
N ILE A 256 -0.80 16.15 8.74
CA ILE A 256 -1.97 15.94 7.87
C ILE A 256 -2.90 14.87 8.45
N ASN A 257 -2.33 13.77 8.96
CA ASN A 257 -3.10 12.69 9.55
C ASN A 257 -3.81 13.12 10.84
N ASP A 258 -3.14 13.89 11.71
CA ASP A 258 -3.75 14.42 12.92
C ASP A 258 -4.84 15.44 12.63
N TRP A 259 -4.63 16.31 11.63
CA TRP A 259 -5.66 17.24 11.16
C TRP A 259 -6.91 16.50 10.70
N LEU A 260 -6.74 15.48 9.85
CA LEU A 260 -7.86 14.70 9.33
C LEU A 260 -8.56 13.90 10.44
N ALA A 261 -7.81 13.26 11.33
CA ALA A 261 -8.39 12.54 12.45
C ALA A 261 -9.20 13.48 13.35
N GLY A 262 -8.69 14.69 13.61
CA GLY A 262 -9.42 15.70 14.36
C GLY A 262 -10.67 16.22 13.63
N LEU A 263 -10.64 16.33 12.29
CA LEU A 263 -11.83 16.66 11.49
C LEU A 263 -12.90 15.58 11.65
N ILE A 264 -12.52 14.31 11.48
CA ILE A 264 -13.41 13.15 11.63
C ILE A 264 -14.01 13.11 13.04
N GLU A 265 -13.22 13.35 14.08
CA GLU A 265 -13.69 13.34 15.47
C GLU A 265 -14.70 14.46 15.79
N ARG A 266 -14.67 15.57 15.07
CA ARG A 266 -15.59 16.70 15.29
C ARG A 266 -16.84 16.67 14.41
N ASP A 267 -16.86 15.85 13.37
CA ASP A 267 -17.98 15.76 12.45
C ASP A 267 -19.00 14.69 12.90
N ASP A 268 -20.26 15.09 13.07
CA ASP A 268 -21.32 14.23 13.57
C ASP A 268 -21.70 13.10 12.60
N LEU A 269 -21.63 13.35 11.28
CA LEU A 269 -21.99 12.36 10.26
C LEU A 269 -20.89 11.31 10.13
N LEU A 270 -19.63 11.72 10.08
CA LEU A 270 -18.48 10.80 10.03
C LEU A 270 -18.41 9.94 11.30
N ARG A 271 -18.62 10.53 12.48
CA ARG A 271 -18.74 9.75 13.73
C ARG A 271 -19.95 8.84 13.74
N GLY A 272 -21.10 9.30 13.24
CA GLY A 272 -22.32 8.50 13.13
C GLY A 272 -22.14 7.28 12.23
N ALA A 273 -21.37 7.42 11.14
CA ALA A 273 -20.96 6.34 10.25
C ALA A 273 -19.84 5.46 10.83
N ARG A 274 -19.32 5.78 12.02
CA ARG A 274 -18.14 5.16 12.65
C ARG A 274 -16.92 5.16 11.71
N PHE A 275 -16.83 6.12 10.80
CA PHE A 275 -15.72 6.26 9.87
C PHE A 275 -14.44 6.62 10.62
N SER A 276 -13.31 6.01 10.24
CA SER A 276 -12.01 6.35 10.81
C SER A 276 -10.86 6.19 9.82
N ILE A 277 -9.67 6.60 10.24
CA ILE A 277 -8.42 6.38 9.53
C ILE A 277 -7.45 5.66 10.46
N ILE A 278 -6.52 4.90 9.87
CA ILE A 278 -5.29 4.50 10.57
C ILE A 278 -4.19 5.49 10.23
N ARG A 279 -3.79 6.29 11.22
CA ARG A 279 -2.91 7.45 11.02
C ARG A 279 -1.48 7.02 10.74
N GLU A 280 -0.81 7.77 9.87
CA GLU A 280 0.64 7.72 9.69
C GLU A 280 1.31 8.53 10.82
N ARG A 281 1.51 7.89 11.97
CA ARG A 281 1.86 8.53 13.26
C ARG A 281 3.26 9.11 13.30
N ALA A 282 4.18 8.53 12.55
CA ALA A 282 5.55 9.01 12.48
C ALA A 282 6.14 8.71 11.12
N ALA A 283 7.10 9.53 10.71
CA ALA A 283 7.84 9.34 9.47
C ALA A 283 9.30 9.76 9.63
N ILE A 284 10.15 9.14 8.82
CA ILE A 284 11.56 9.49 8.72
C ILE A 284 11.97 9.53 7.25
N GLY A 285 12.61 10.63 6.85
CA GLY A 285 13.12 10.83 5.51
C GLY A 285 14.62 11.09 5.53
N TYR A 286 15.38 10.43 4.64
CA TYR A 286 16.82 10.67 4.50
C TYR A 286 17.12 11.61 3.31
N HIS A 287 17.97 12.60 3.55
CA HIS A 287 18.36 13.65 2.63
C HIS A 287 19.73 13.35 2.02
N HIS A 288 19.75 12.63 0.89
CA HIS A 288 21.00 12.42 0.16
C HIS A 288 21.41 13.71 -0.57
N ARG A 289 22.29 14.51 0.07
CA ARG A 289 22.66 15.86 -0.37
C ARG A 289 23.12 15.95 -1.83
N SER A 290 23.93 15.00 -2.30
CA SER A 290 24.40 14.99 -3.69
C SER A 290 23.25 14.82 -4.70
N TYR A 291 22.31 13.91 -4.46
CA TYR A 291 21.14 13.76 -5.33
C TYR A 291 20.16 14.93 -5.19
N GLU A 292 20.02 15.51 -4.00
CA GLU A 292 19.26 16.74 -3.82
C GLU A 292 19.86 17.93 -4.58
N ALA A 293 21.19 18.02 -4.70
CA ALA A 293 21.83 19.06 -5.49
C ALA A 293 21.71 18.80 -7.00
N ALA A 294 21.75 17.53 -7.42
CA ALA A 294 21.86 17.16 -8.83
C ALA A 294 20.54 16.91 -9.56
N THR A 295 19.43 16.78 -8.85
CA THR A 295 18.12 16.40 -9.45
C THR A 295 17.05 17.46 -9.19
N VAL A 296 15.93 17.40 -9.89
CA VAL A 296 14.76 18.25 -9.59
C VAL A 296 13.87 17.62 -8.51
N LYS A 297 12.97 18.43 -7.90
CA LYS A 297 11.89 17.91 -7.05
C LYS A 297 11.09 16.87 -7.83
N GLY A 298 10.68 15.79 -7.16
CA GLY A 298 9.93 14.68 -7.78
C GLY A 298 10.80 13.56 -8.36
N SER A 299 12.12 13.76 -8.53
CA SER A 299 13.03 12.71 -9.01
C SER A 299 12.94 11.44 -8.14
N PRO A 300 12.87 10.23 -8.75
CA PRO A 300 12.88 8.97 -8.00
C PRO A 300 14.09 8.80 -7.07
N TYR A 301 15.24 9.40 -7.40
CA TYR A 301 16.46 9.36 -6.58
C TYR A 301 16.29 10.07 -5.23
N ARG A 302 15.37 11.03 -5.13
CA ARG A 302 15.02 11.70 -3.87
C ARG A 302 13.99 10.91 -3.04
N LYS A 303 13.58 9.73 -3.50
CA LYS A 303 12.53 8.89 -2.90
C LYS A 303 13.01 7.48 -2.54
N MET A 304 14.32 7.28 -2.45
CA MET A 304 14.94 5.97 -2.26
C MET A 304 15.09 5.55 -0.80
N LEU A 305 15.02 6.49 0.16
CA LEU A 305 15.23 6.19 1.57
C LEU A 305 14.32 7.04 2.47
N ALA A 306 13.20 6.45 2.86
CA ALA A 306 12.29 6.96 3.86
C ALA A 306 11.45 5.81 4.41
N ALA A 307 10.87 6.00 5.58
CA ALA A 307 9.90 5.09 6.17
C ALA A 307 8.82 5.87 6.94
N LEU A 308 7.66 5.26 7.13
CA LEU A 308 6.64 5.75 8.05
C LEU A 308 6.01 4.60 8.84
N TRP A 309 5.47 4.94 10.00
CA TRP A 309 4.74 4.05 10.88
C TRP A 309 3.27 4.44 10.88
N ARG A 310 2.41 3.48 10.54
CA ARG A 310 0.96 3.67 10.47
C ARG A 310 0.27 2.80 11.51
N GLU A 311 -0.75 3.33 12.17
CA GLU A 311 -1.50 2.57 13.18
C GLU A 311 -2.01 1.24 12.60
N SER A 312 -1.99 0.19 13.43
CA SER A 312 -2.73 -1.03 13.11
C SER A 312 -4.22 -0.83 13.43
N PRO A 313 -5.15 -1.40 12.64
CA PRO A 313 -6.56 -1.39 13.00
C PRO A 313 -6.84 -2.35 14.18
N VAL A 314 -5.97 -3.31 14.45
CA VAL A 314 -6.20 -4.41 15.40
C VAL A 314 -6.52 -3.94 16.82
N PRO A 315 -5.80 -2.96 17.41
CA PRO A 315 -6.14 -2.45 18.75
C PRO A 315 -7.52 -1.80 18.85
N GLY A 316 -8.09 -1.34 17.73
CA GLY A 316 -9.39 -0.67 17.66
C GLY A 316 -10.59 -1.62 17.45
N LEU A 317 -10.36 -2.93 17.33
CA LEU A 317 -11.41 -3.92 17.13
C LEU A 317 -12.12 -4.27 18.43
N GLN A 318 -13.45 -4.38 18.37
CA GLN A 318 -14.27 -4.92 19.44
C GLN A 318 -14.37 -6.45 19.33
N PRO A 319 -14.73 -7.16 20.43
CA PRO A 319 -14.99 -8.60 20.35
C PRO A 319 -16.02 -8.93 19.27
N GLY A 320 -15.70 -9.88 18.39
CA GLY A 320 -16.56 -10.27 17.26
C GLY A 320 -16.26 -9.52 15.96
N GLU A 321 -15.55 -8.39 16.02
CA GLU A 321 -15.14 -7.67 14.82
C GLU A 321 -13.88 -8.28 14.19
N ARG A 322 -13.86 -8.32 12.86
CA ARG A 322 -12.69 -8.67 12.04
C ARG A 322 -12.49 -7.66 10.93
N VAL A 323 -11.29 -7.64 10.34
CA VAL A 323 -10.95 -6.73 9.25
C VAL A 323 -10.62 -7.47 7.95
N ALA A 324 -10.95 -6.84 6.84
CA ALA A 324 -10.66 -7.31 5.49
C ALA A 324 -10.35 -6.11 4.58
N THR A 325 -9.44 -6.27 3.62
CA THR A 325 -9.29 -5.28 2.53
C THR A 325 -10.60 -5.16 1.74
N MET A 326 -11.00 -3.96 1.35
CA MET A 326 -12.18 -3.76 0.49
C MET A 326 -11.99 -4.37 -0.90
N ALA A 327 -10.74 -4.55 -1.36
CA ALA A 327 -10.44 -5.30 -2.58
C ALA A 327 -11.04 -6.71 -2.57
N SER A 328 -11.22 -7.31 -1.39
CA SER A 328 -11.86 -8.62 -1.25
C SER A 328 -13.30 -8.65 -1.74
N LEU A 329 -14.04 -7.55 -1.72
CA LEU A 329 -15.42 -7.54 -2.25
C LEU A 329 -15.49 -7.80 -3.76
N LEU A 330 -14.38 -7.58 -4.48
CA LEU A 330 -14.26 -7.89 -5.91
C LEU A 330 -13.60 -9.26 -6.17
N HIS A 331 -13.15 -9.95 -5.12
CA HIS A 331 -12.53 -11.26 -5.27
C HIS A 331 -13.56 -12.30 -5.72
N THR A 332 -13.16 -13.08 -6.72
CA THR A 332 -13.84 -14.30 -7.14
C THR A 332 -12.84 -15.44 -7.06
N ASP A 333 -13.21 -16.53 -6.39
CA ASP A 333 -12.38 -17.71 -6.25
C ASP A 333 -12.42 -18.60 -7.51
N HIS A 334 -11.64 -19.68 -7.47
CA HIS A 334 -11.52 -20.65 -8.55
C HIS A 334 -12.81 -21.44 -8.88
N GLU A 335 -13.82 -21.42 -8.00
CA GLU A 335 -15.13 -22.05 -8.22
C GLU A 335 -16.21 -21.03 -8.66
N GLY A 336 -15.83 -19.75 -8.83
CA GLY A 336 -16.77 -18.67 -9.15
C GLY A 336 -17.50 -18.09 -7.94
N GLY A 337 -17.14 -18.50 -6.72
CA GLY A 337 -17.64 -17.91 -5.49
C GLY A 337 -17.06 -16.52 -5.26
N SER A 338 -17.83 -15.61 -4.66
CA SER A 338 -17.38 -14.25 -4.30
C SER A 338 -17.28 -14.09 -2.79
N VAL A 339 -16.26 -13.36 -2.32
CA VAL A 339 -16.14 -12.98 -0.89
C VAL A 339 -17.30 -12.10 -0.45
N ALA A 340 -17.79 -11.18 -1.29
CA ALA A 340 -18.99 -10.41 -0.97
C ALA A 340 -20.21 -11.34 -0.80
N GLY A 341 -20.36 -12.34 -1.67
CA GLY A 341 -21.41 -13.36 -1.55
C GLY A 341 -21.29 -14.20 -0.28
N ALA A 342 -20.08 -14.58 0.12
CA ALA A 342 -19.81 -15.31 1.35
C ALA A 342 -20.15 -14.49 2.61
N LEU A 343 -19.79 -13.20 2.63
CA LEU A 343 -20.13 -12.28 3.71
C LEU A 343 -21.65 -12.05 3.83
N ILE A 344 -22.34 -11.90 2.70
CA ILE A 344 -23.81 -11.81 2.67
C ILE A 344 -24.43 -13.08 3.26
N ALA A 345 -23.96 -14.26 2.83
CA ALA A 345 -24.48 -15.53 3.33
C ALA A 345 -24.24 -15.70 4.85
N GLU A 346 -23.08 -15.31 5.35
CA GLU A 346 -22.76 -15.33 6.77
C GLU A 346 -23.67 -14.38 7.58
N SER A 347 -23.98 -13.21 7.03
CA SER A 347 -24.84 -12.22 7.71
C SER A 347 -26.31 -12.62 7.83
N GLY A 348 -26.78 -13.55 6.99
CA GLY A 348 -28.20 -13.90 6.89
C GLY A 348 -29.10 -12.76 6.38
N LEU A 349 -28.53 -11.64 5.91
CA LEU A 349 -29.28 -10.51 5.37
C LEU A 349 -29.62 -10.72 3.89
N ASP A 350 -30.68 -10.04 3.44
CA ASP A 350 -30.93 -9.87 2.00
C ASP A 350 -29.78 -9.06 1.37
N PRO A 351 -29.31 -9.41 0.15
CA PRO A 351 -28.20 -8.72 -0.51
C PRO A 351 -28.37 -7.19 -0.60
N GLN A 352 -29.59 -6.69 -0.80
CA GLN A 352 -29.84 -5.24 -0.89
C GLN A 352 -29.67 -4.54 0.47
N VAL A 353 -30.02 -5.23 1.56
CA VAL A 353 -29.85 -4.73 2.92
C VAL A 353 -28.37 -4.73 3.29
N TRP A 354 -27.65 -5.80 2.97
CA TRP A 354 -26.20 -5.87 3.18
C TRP A 354 -25.46 -4.77 2.40
N LEU A 355 -25.82 -4.56 1.12
CA LEU A 355 -25.24 -3.48 0.30
C LEU A 355 -25.50 -2.10 0.88
N ARG A 356 -26.67 -1.88 1.51
CA ARG A 356 -26.94 -0.62 2.20
C ARG A 356 -25.98 -0.39 3.36
N HIS A 357 -25.74 -1.39 4.21
CA HIS A 357 -24.75 -1.29 5.29
C HIS A 357 -23.35 -0.96 4.76
N TYR A 358 -22.92 -1.64 3.69
CA TYR A 358 -21.65 -1.33 3.03
C TYR A 358 -21.59 0.11 2.50
N LEU A 359 -22.61 0.56 1.78
CA LEU A 359 -22.66 1.91 1.20
C LEU A 359 -22.74 3.00 2.27
N ASP A 360 -23.48 2.77 3.36
CA ASP A 360 -23.55 3.68 4.50
C ASP A 360 -22.19 3.77 5.21
N ALA A 361 -21.44 2.67 5.29
CA ALA A 361 -20.12 2.64 5.90
C ALA A 361 -19.00 3.22 5.00
N TYR A 362 -19.15 3.14 3.67
CA TYR A 362 -18.12 3.50 2.69
C TYR A 362 -18.45 4.78 1.91
N LEU A 363 -19.56 4.78 1.18
CA LEU A 363 -19.90 5.84 0.23
C LEU A 363 -20.37 7.11 0.93
N VAL A 364 -21.14 6.98 2.02
CA VAL A 364 -21.64 8.15 2.77
C VAL A 364 -20.49 9.03 3.31
N PRO A 365 -19.46 8.49 3.99
CA PRO A 365 -18.28 9.27 4.37
C PRO A 365 -17.57 9.94 3.19
N VAL A 366 -17.44 9.24 2.05
CA VAL A 366 -16.80 9.81 0.85
C VAL A 366 -17.60 10.99 0.29
N LEU A 367 -18.92 10.83 0.14
CA LEU A 367 -19.79 11.89 -0.35
C LEU A 367 -19.82 13.08 0.62
N HIS A 368 -19.91 12.81 1.92
CA HIS A 368 -19.92 13.88 2.92
C HIS A 368 -18.61 14.65 2.94
N SER A 369 -17.46 13.97 2.91
CA SER A 369 -16.14 14.62 2.80
C SER A 369 -16.05 15.50 1.56
N PHE A 370 -16.53 15.02 0.42
CA PHE A 370 -16.57 15.80 -0.82
C PHE A 370 -17.44 17.05 -0.67
N TYR A 371 -18.70 16.91 -0.26
CA TYR A 371 -19.66 18.02 -0.26
C TYR A 371 -19.48 19.01 0.90
N ALA A 372 -19.01 18.56 2.07
CA ALA A 372 -18.91 19.39 3.26
C ALA A 372 -17.53 20.04 3.43
N TYR A 373 -16.49 19.47 2.82
CA TYR A 373 -15.10 19.84 3.08
C TYR A 373 -14.22 19.95 1.83
N ASP A 374 -14.79 19.79 0.63
CA ASP A 374 -14.04 19.69 -0.63
C ASP A 374 -12.91 18.64 -0.54
N LEU A 375 -13.08 17.64 0.33
CA LEU A 375 -12.07 16.70 0.74
C LEU A 375 -12.24 15.40 -0.04
N VAL A 376 -11.19 15.02 -0.77
CA VAL A 376 -11.12 13.76 -1.51
C VAL A 376 -10.04 12.85 -0.96
N TYR A 377 -10.23 11.55 -1.20
CA TYR A 377 -9.28 10.48 -0.91
C TYR A 377 -8.94 9.75 -2.21
N MET A 378 -8.12 8.70 -2.10
CA MET A 378 -8.00 7.65 -3.12
C MET A 378 -8.69 6.37 -2.61
N PRO A 379 -10.04 6.28 -2.62
CA PRO A 379 -10.81 5.28 -1.88
C PRO A 379 -10.94 3.93 -2.63
N HIS A 380 -9.88 3.46 -3.29
CA HIS A 380 -9.92 2.17 -3.99
C HIS A 380 -9.76 0.98 -3.02
N GLY A 381 -10.00 -0.23 -3.51
CA GLY A 381 -10.05 -1.47 -2.72
C GLY A 381 -8.89 -1.67 -1.74
N GLU A 382 -7.66 -1.34 -2.15
CA GLU A 382 -6.48 -1.46 -1.30
C GLU A 382 -6.44 -0.45 -0.13
N ASN A 383 -6.98 0.76 -0.29
CA ASN A 383 -6.87 1.86 0.69
C ASN A 383 -8.00 1.87 1.72
N VAL A 384 -8.95 0.94 1.60
CA VAL A 384 -10.09 0.83 2.49
C VAL A 384 -10.03 -0.53 3.17
N ILE A 385 -10.02 -0.51 4.50
CA ILE A 385 -10.17 -1.69 5.34
C ILE A 385 -11.62 -1.71 5.83
N LEU A 386 -12.32 -2.80 5.55
CA LEU A 386 -13.65 -3.06 6.07
C LEU A 386 -13.52 -3.59 7.49
N VAL A 387 -14.37 -3.12 8.40
CA VAL A 387 -14.61 -3.84 9.65
C VAL A 387 -15.92 -4.59 9.54
N VAL A 388 -15.86 -5.89 9.79
CA VAL A 388 -16.93 -6.84 9.59
C VAL A 388 -17.30 -7.47 10.93
N GLU A 389 -18.59 -7.53 11.23
CA GLU A 389 -19.17 -8.20 12.39
C GLU A 389 -20.34 -9.05 11.89
N ASP A 390 -20.34 -10.35 12.21
CA ASP A 390 -21.35 -11.31 11.74
C ASP A 390 -21.65 -11.19 10.23
N GLY A 391 -20.60 -11.14 9.41
CA GLY A 391 -20.72 -10.99 7.95
C GLY A 391 -21.12 -9.59 7.43
N VAL A 392 -21.52 -8.64 8.29
CA VAL A 392 -21.95 -7.29 7.91
C VAL A 392 -20.79 -6.29 8.00
N VAL A 393 -20.66 -5.40 7.00
CA VAL A 393 -19.72 -4.26 7.10
C VAL A 393 -20.31 -3.21 8.05
N THR A 394 -19.65 -2.99 9.20
CA THR A 394 -20.15 -2.07 10.24
C THR A 394 -19.52 -0.69 10.20
N ARG A 395 -18.31 -0.58 9.64
CA ARG A 395 -17.61 0.68 9.35
C ARG A 395 -16.45 0.45 8.39
N THR A 396 -15.88 1.54 7.89
CA THR A 396 -14.64 1.51 7.10
C THR A 396 -13.53 2.30 7.78
N ILE A 397 -12.29 1.85 7.54
CA ILE A 397 -11.06 2.47 8.00
C ILE A 397 -10.22 2.80 6.77
N PHE A 398 -9.89 4.07 6.57
CA PHE A 398 -9.07 4.49 5.42
C PHE A 398 -7.58 4.57 5.78
N LYS A 399 -6.72 4.32 4.79
CA LYS A 399 -5.26 4.41 4.88
C LYS A 399 -4.68 5.13 3.66
N ASP A 400 -3.36 5.35 3.69
CA ASP A 400 -2.63 6.10 2.66
C ASP A 400 -3.18 7.53 2.53
N ILE A 401 -3.03 8.28 3.62
CA ILE A 401 -3.68 9.58 3.79
C ILE A 401 -2.84 10.68 3.18
N ALA A 402 -1.65 10.94 3.73
CA ALA A 402 -0.93 12.17 3.39
C ALA A 402 -0.48 12.22 1.92
N GLU A 403 -0.21 11.08 1.29
CA GLU A 403 0.18 11.02 -0.13
C GLU A 403 -1.00 11.23 -1.09
N GLU A 404 -2.25 11.01 -0.66
CA GLU A 404 -3.41 10.87 -1.56
C GLU A 404 -4.54 11.87 -1.32
N ILE A 405 -4.73 12.38 -0.10
CA ILE A 405 -5.84 13.31 0.15
C ILE A 405 -5.58 14.69 -0.46
N ALA A 406 -6.66 15.36 -0.83
CA ALA A 406 -6.63 16.74 -1.29
C ALA A 406 -7.89 17.50 -0.82
N VAL A 407 -7.73 18.80 -0.61
CA VAL A 407 -8.82 19.77 -0.37
C VAL A 407 -8.91 20.64 -1.61
N MET A 408 -10.01 20.52 -2.35
CA MET A 408 -10.22 21.13 -3.67
C MET A 408 -10.79 22.55 -3.55
N ASP A 409 -10.26 23.33 -2.60
CA ASP A 409 -10.60 24.73 -2.38
C ASP A 409 -9.28 25.53 -2.25
N PRO A 410 -8.91 26.36 -3.25
CA PRO A 410 -7.67 27.13 -3.21
C PRO A 410 -7.62 28.18 -2.08
N ASP A 411 -8.77 28.54 -1.51
CA ASP A 411 -8.90 29.49 -0.41
C ASP A 411 -9.05 28.82 0.97
N ALA A 412 -9.00 27.48 1.01
CA ALA A 412 -9.14 26.72 2.25
C ALA A 412 -8.13 27.18 3.32
N VAL A 413 -8.66 27.49 4.51
CA VAL A 413 -7.86 27.86 5.69
C VAL A 413 -7.39 26.58 6.39
N LEU A 414 -6.16 26.18 6.07
CA LEU A 414 -5.51 25.00 6.66
C LEU A 414 -4.36 25.40 7.59
N PRO A 415 -4.02 24.59 8.59
CA PRO A 415 -2.80 24.78 9.36
C PRO A 415 -1.57 24.79 8.43
N PRO A 416 -0.52 25.59 8.71
CA PRO A 416 0.64 25.73 7.81
C PRO A 416 1.30 24.41 7.39
N GLN A 417 1.33 23.42 8.28
CA GLN A 417 1.91 22.09 8.01
C GLN A 417 1.06 21.21 7.09
N VAL A 418 -0.20 21.58 6.88
CA VAL A 418 -1.22 20.82 6.12
C VAL A 418 -1.48 21.47 4.77
N GLU A 419 -1.14 22.75 4.57
CA GLU A 419 -1.44 23.57 3.37
C GLU A 419 -1.14 22.88 2.04
N ARG A 420 -0.16 21.96 1.99
CA ARG A 420 0.19 21.25 0.75
C ARG A 420 -0.94 20.38 0.15
N ILE A 421 -1.96 20.02 0.93
CA ILE A 421 -3.11 19.26 0.43
C ILE A 421 -4.14 20.16 -0.25
N ARG A 422 -3.99 21.49 -0.14
CA ARG A 422 -4.82 22.46 -0.84
C ARG A 422 -4.48 22.46 -2.32
N VAL A 423 -5.47 22.23 -3.16
CA VAL A 423 -5.29 22.15 -4.62
C VAL A 423 -6.33 22.98 -5.34
N GLU A 424 -5.91 23.59 -6.43
CA GLU A 424 -6.81 24.19 -7.41
C GLU A 424 -7.17 23.10 -8.43
N VAL A 425 -8.43 22.67 -8.42
CA VAL A 425 -8.96 21.76 -9.45
C VAL A 425 -9.77 22.61 -10.42
N PRO A 426 -9.48 22.58 -11.73
CA PRO A 426 -10.30 23.28 -12.71
C PRO A 426 -11.76 22.84 -12.61
N GLU A 427 -12.69 23.80 -12.65
CA GLU A 427 -14.07 23.49 -13.06
C GLU A 427 -13.99 23.15 -14.56
N ASP A 428 -14.40 21.92 -14.93
CA ASP A 428 -14.30 21.35 -16.28
C ASP A 428 -14.66 22.31 -17.44
#